data_AF-A0A3S4YHR7-F1
#
_entry.id   AF-A0A3S4YHR7-F1
#
_cell.length_a   1.000
_cell.length_b   1.000
_cell.length_c   1.000
_cell.angle_alpha   90.00
_cell.angle_beta   90.00
_cell.angle_gamma   90.00
#
_symmetry.space_group_name_H-M   'P 1'
#
loop_
_entity.id
_entity.type
_entity.pdbx_description
1 polymer ?
#
loop_
_entity_poly.entity_id
_entity_poly.type
_entity_poly.pdbx_seq_one_letter_code
_entity_poly.pdbx_strand_id
1 'polypeptide(L)'
;MADLNAYMNGYKVGIFSREGTGAHMFQYVDTWLNQPGSRPISLSMPLRRRPYKGAEVYNFFDNLLPDNPEIRDRILARYSADSTQPFDLLARIGADTIGALQLLPQNADPGTFAP
;
A
#
# COMPACT_ATOMS: atom_id res chain seq x y z
N MET A 1 6.82 -5.52 -13.19
CA MET A 1 6.89 -5.36 -11.71
C MET A 1 6.36 -3.98 -11.42
N ALA A 2 5.49 -3.86 -10.43
CA ALA A 2 4.90 -2.59 -10.04
C ALA A 2 5.13 -2.37 -8.55
N ASP A 3 5.44 -1.14 -8.18
CA ASP A 3 5.90 -0.79 -6.84
C ASP A 3 5.17 0.47 -6.34
N LEU A 4 4.71 0.41 -5.09
CA LEU A 4 4.03 1.47 -4.36
C LEU A 4 4.84 1.80 -3.11
N ASN A 5 5.16 3.08 -2.92
CA ASN A 5 5.70 3.58 -1.68
C ASN A 5 4.59 3.68 -0.64
N ALA A 6 4.80 3.06 0.52
CA ALA A 6 3.94 3.21 1.68
C ALA A 6 4.44 4.34 2.57
N TYR A 7 3.56 5.28 2.87
CA TYR A 7 3.81 6.42 3.75
C TYR A 7 2.90 6.33 4.97
N MET A 8 3.41 6.65 6.16
CA MET A 8 2.62 6.75 7.38
C MET A 8 2.86 8.11 8.03
N ASN A 9 1.81 8.90 8.21
CA ASN A 9 1.92 10.30 8.68
C ASN A 9 2.97 11.12 7.88
N GLY A 10 3.07 10.89 6.57
CA GLY A 10 4.05 11.54 5.69
C GLY A 10 5.46 10.92 5.70
N TYR A 11 5.75 9.93 6.55
CA TYR A 11 7.04 9.24 6.56
C TYR A 11 6.99 7.97 5.70
N LYS A 12 7.97 7.78 4.82
CA LYS A 12 8.09 6.53 4.05
C LYS A 12 8.38 5.37 5.01
N VAL A 13 7.43 4.46 5.16
CA VAL A 13 7.54 3.28 6.04
C VAL A 13 8.02 2.05 5.30
N GLY A 14 7.66 1.91 4.03
CA GLY A 14 7.97 0.72 3.25
C GLY A 14 7.67 0.85 1.77
N ILE A 15 7.86 -0.25 1.07
CA ILE A 15 7.58 -0.42 -0.35
C ILE A 15 6.75 -1.68 -0.52
N PHE A 16 5.60 -1.53 -1.15
CA PHE A 16 4.71 -2.61 -1.55
C PHE A 16 4.93 -2.90 -3.03
N SER A 17 5.36 -4.10 -3.36
CA SER A 17 5.71 -4.54 -4.71
C SER A 17 4.83 -5.71 -5.15
N ARG A 18 4.46 -5.73 -6.42
CA ARG A 18 3.79 -6.86 -7.08
C ARG A 18 4.71 -7.47 -8.14
N GLU A 19 5.03 -8.74 -7.96
CA GLU A 19 5.74 -9.54 -8.95
C GLU A 19 4.82 -9.90 -10.13
N GLY A 20 5.40 -10.12 -11.32
CA GLY A 20 4.62 -10.48 -12.51
C GLY A 20 3.88 -11.82 -12.41
N THR A 21 4.26 -12.66 -11.44
CA THR A 21 3.57 -13.90 -11.08
C THR A 21 2.29 -13.68 -10.26
N GLY A 22 2.01 -12.43 -9.85
CA GLY A 22 0.91 -12.09 -8.94
C GLY A 22 1.29 -12.18 -7.46
N ALA A 23 2.55 -12.48 -7.13
CA ALA A 23 3.02 -12.49 -5.75
C ALA A 23 3.13 -11.05 -5.21
N HIS A 24 2.58 -10.85 -4.01
CA HIS A 24 2.58 -9.58 -3.31
C HIS A 24 3.70 -9.57 -2.27
N MET A 25 4.48 -8.50 -2.24
CA MET A 25 5.66 -8.36 -1.38
C MET A 25 5.68 -7.00 -0.71
N PHE A 26 5.93 -6.93 0.59
CA PHE A 26 6.05 -5.66 1.31
C PHE A 26 7.36 -5.61 2.08
N GLN A 27 8.11 -4.53 1.94
CA GLN A 27 9.38 -4.36 2.63
C GLN A 27 9.44 -3.02 3.37
N TYR A 28 9.77 -3.07 4.64
CA TYR A 28 10.06 -1.85 5.41
C TYR A 28 11.38 -1.22 4.94
N VAL A 29 11.40 0.10 4.84
CA VAL A 29 12.63 0.83 4.52
C VAL A 29 13.51 0.95 5.76
N ASP A 30 14.83 0.91 5.55
CA ASP A 30 15.81 0.99 6.64
C ASP A 30 15.68 2.32 7.41
N THR A 31 15.29 3.41 6.73
CA THR A 31 15.03 4.72 7.37
C THR A 31 13.93 4.64 8.42
N TRP A 32 12.86 3.88 8.18
CA TRP A 32 11.78 3.67 9.15
C TRP A 32 12.23 2.73 10.27
N LEU A 33 12.89 1.63 9.93
CA LEU A 33 13.37 0.67 10.93
C LEU A 33 14.38 1.28 11.92
N ASN A 34 15.18 2.25 11.49
CA ASN A 34 16.10 3.00 12.33
C ASN A 34 15.48 4.24 12.99
N GLN A 35 14.25 4.61 12.64
CA GLN A 35 13.59 5.79 13.20
C GLN A 35 13.15 5.51 14.65
N PRO A 36 13.55 6.35 15.63
CA PRO A 36 13.06 6.21 16.99
C PRO A 36 11.54 6.46 17.04
N GLY A 37 10.79 5.46 17.51
CA GLY A 37 9.32 5.51 17.56
C GLY A 37 8.63 4.96 16.30
N SER A 38 9.36 4.29 15.41
CA SER A 38 8.75 3.56 14.31
C SER A 38 7.78 2.50 14.81
N ARG A 39 6.68 2.37 14.08
CA ARG A 39 5.57 1.46 14.39
C ARG A 39 5.32 0.54 13.20
N PRO A 40 4.92 -0.71 13.45
CA PRO A 40 4.51 -1.57 12.36
C PRO A 40 3.24 -1.00 11.71
N ILE A 41 3.12 -1.16 10.39
CA ILE A 41 1.90 -0.78 9.65
C ILE A 41 0.70 -1.65 10.04
N SER A 42 0.97 -2.83 10.61
CA SER A 42 -0.05 -3.76 11.09
C SER A 42 0.50 -4.64 12.20
N LEU A 43 -0.36 -5.08 13.11
CA LEU A 43 0.00 -6.10 14.10
C LEU A 43 0.39 -7.43 13.44
N SER A 44 -0.19 -7.74 12.27
CA SER A 44 0.16 -8.92 11.47
C SER A 44 1.49 -8.77 10.72
N MET A 45 2.00 -7.54 10.57
CA MET A 45 3.27 -7.26 9.89
C MET A 45 4.20 -6.44 10.80
N PRO A 46 4.84 -7.08 11.80
CA PRO A 46 5.77 -6.39 12.71
C PRO A 46 6.94 -5.72 11.98
N LEU A 47 7.67 -4.83 12.66
CA LEU A 47 8.84 -4.19 12.07
C LEU A 47 9.95 -5.23 11.88
N ARG A 48 10.29 -5.54 10.62
CA ARG A 48 11.42 -6.41 10.28
C ARG A 48 12.12 -5.95 9.01
N ARG A 49 13.42 -6.23 8.92
CA ARG A 49 14.24 -5.99 7.72
C ARG A 49 13.89 -6.92 6.56
N ARG A 50 13.34 -8.10 6.87
CA ARG A 50 12.97 -9.10 5.86
C ARG A 50 11.67 -8.70 5.15
N PRO A 51 11.59 -8.83 3.82
CA PRO A 51 10.35 -8.58 3.11
C PRO A 51 9.27 -9.59 3.52
N TYR A 52 8.04 -9.09 3.64
CA TYR A 52 6.81 -9.84 3.71
C TYR A 52 6.40 -10.32 2.33
N LYS A 53 5.93 -11.56 2.23
CA LYS A 53 5.53 -12.17 0.96
C LYS A 53 4.31 -13.06 1.17
N GLY A 54 3.47 -13.12 0.16
CA GLY A 54 2.35 -14.07 0.11
C GLY A 54 1.06 -13.53 0.71
N ALA A 55 0.27 -14.42 1.29
CA ALA A 55 -1.10 -14.11 1.70
C ALA A 55 -1.19 -13.10 2.84
N GLU A 56 -0.21 -13.03 3.75
CA GLU A 56 -0.24 -12.06 4.87
C GLU A 56 -0.27 -10.61 4.37
N VAL A 57 0.53 -10.31 3.35
CA VAL A 57 0.60 -9.01 2.69
C VAL A 57 -0.71 -8.72 1.99
N TYR A 58 -1.18 -9.69 1.19
CA TYR A 58 -2.42 -9.59 0.44
C TYR A 58 -3.61 -9.31 1.37
N ASN A 59 -3.79 -10.10 2.43
CA ASN A 59 -4.92 -9.96 3.35
C ASN A 59 -4.90 -8.60 4.05
N PHE A 60 -3.73 -8.10 4.46
CA PHE A 60 -3.65 -6.77 5.06
C PHE A 60 -4.11 -5.67 4.09
N PHE A 61 -3.60 -5.70 2.86
CA PHE A 61 -3.95 -4.71 1.85
C PHE A 61 -5.40 -4.85 1.36
N ASP A 62 -5.93 -6.07 1.27
CA ASP A 62 -7.35 -6.30 0.96
C ASP A 62 -8.27 -5.79 2.08
N ASN A 63 -7.86 -5.88 3.36
CA ASN A 63 -8.58 -5.28 4.49
C ASN A 63 -8.60 -3.74 4.47
N LEU A 64 -7.68 -3.10 3.72
CA LEU A 64 -7.70 -1.64 3.52
C LEU A 64 -8.69 -1.23 2.42
N LEU A 65 -9.12 -2.17 1.59
CA LEU A 65 -10.15 -1.89 0.60
C LEU A 65 -11.53 -1.85 1.27
N PRO A 66 -12.44 -1.01 0.75
CA PRO A 66 -13.82 -1.09 1.14
C PRO A 66 -14.39 -2.47 0.80
N ASP A 67 -15.13 -3.04 1.75
CA ASP A 67 -15.87 -4.30 1.58
C ASP A 67 -17.05 -4.11 0.59
N ASN A 68 -17.52 -2.87 0.41
CA ASN A 68 -18.60 -2.57 -0.51
C ASN A 68 -18.21 -2.84 -1.97
N PRO A 69 -18.85 -3.80 -2.65
CA PRO A 69 -18.56 -4.11 -4.05
C PRO A 69 -18.87 -2.92 -4.97
N GLU A 70 -19.88 -2.11 -4.64
CA GLU A 70 -20.22 -0.89 -5.39
C GLU A 70 -19.12 0.17 -5.34
N ILE A 71 -18.42 0.29 -4.20
CA ILE A 71 -17.30 1.22 -4.08
C ILE A 71 -16.12 0.68 -4.90
N ARG A 72 -15.84 -0.62 -4.84
CA ARG A 72 -14.80 -1.26 -5.67
C ARG A 72 -15.08 -1.06 -7.17
N ASP A 73 -16.31 -1.28 -7.61
CA ASP A 73 -16.72 -1.08 -9.00
C ASP A 73 -16.59 0.39 -9.44
N ARG A 74 -17.05 1.33 -8.60
CA ARG A 74 -16.85 2.76 -8.85
C ARG A 74 -15.38 3.15 -8.93
N ILE A 75 -14.51 2.55 -8.11
CA ILE A 75 -13.07 2.79 -8.15
C ILE A 75 -12.48 2.26 -9.46
N LEU A 76 -12.83 1.04 -9.87
CA LEU A 76 -12.41 0.46 -11.14
C LEU A 76 -12.83 1.35 -12.32
N ALA A 77 -14.11 1.73 -12.37
CA ALA A 77 -14.66 2.57 -13.41
C ALA A 77 -14.06 3.98 -13.42
N ARG A 78 -13.85 4.59 -12.25
CA ARG A 78 -13.35 5.97 -12.12
C ARG A 78 -11.85 6.08 -12.35
N TYR A 79 -11.08 5.08 -11.90
CA TYR A 79 -9.62 5.13 -11.93
C TYR A 79 -8.99 4.25 -12.99
N SER A 80 -9.78 3.51 -13.79
CA SER A 80 -9.28 2.56 -14.79
C SER A 80 -8.13 1.71 -14.22
N ALA A 81 -8.39 1.10 -13.07
CA ALA A 81 -7.45 0.15 -12.48
C ALA A 81 -7.35 -1.06 -13.41
N ASP A 82 -6.13 -1.54 -13.66
CA ASP A 82 -5.83 -2.57 -14.66
C ASP A 82 -6.35 -3.95 -14.20
N SER A 83 -6.70 -4.07 -12.92
CA SER A 83 -7.20 -5.31 -12.31
C SER A 83 -8.02 -5.06 -11.04
N THR A 84 -8.87 -6.02 -10.70
CA THR A 84 -9.58 -6.15 -9.41
C THR A 84 -8.66 -6.51 -8.23
N GLN A 85 -7.35 -6.58 -8.48
CA GLN A 85 -6.37 -6.90 -7.45
C GLN A 85 -6.21 -5.74 -6.45
N PRO A 86 -5.98 -6.05 -5.16
CA PRO A 86 -5.85 -5.02 -4.15
C PRO A 86 -4.69 -4.07 -4.41
N PHE A 87 -3.60 -4.56 -5.02
CA PHE A 87 -2.50 -3.70 -5.44
C PHE A 87 -2.95 -2.58 -6.40
N ASP A 88 -3.71 -2.91 -7.46
CA ASP A 88 -4.15 -1.95 -8.47
C ASP A 88 -5.18 -0.97 -7.91
N LEU A 89 -6.11 -1.47 -7.09
CA LEU A 89 -7.09 -0.64 -6.41
C LEU A 89 -6.39 0.35 -5.46
N LEU A 90 -5.49 -0.14 -4.61
CA LEU A 90 -4.73 0.70 -3.69
C LEU A 90 -3.75 1.63 -4.39
N ALA A 91 -3.22 1.29 -5.56
CA ALA A 91 -2.41 2.22 -6.34
C ALA A 91 -3.19 3.49 -6.73
N ARG A 92 -4.52 3.38 -6.85
CA ARG A 92 -5.41 4.46 -7.28
C ARG A 92 -6.09 5.17 -6.10
N ILE A 93 -6.59 4.42 -5.13
CA ILE A 93 -7.30 4.97 -3.95
C ILE A 93 -6.47 5.03 -2.68
N GLY A 94 -5.24 4.52 -2.71
CA GLY A 94 -4.36 4.44 -1.55
C GLY A 94 -3.98 5.80 -0.95
N ALA A 95 -4.18 6.88 -1.69
CA ALA A 95 -4.02 8.25 -1.20
C ALA A 95 -5.11 8.66 -0.19
N ASP A 96 -6.31 8.08 -0.28
CA ASP A 96 -7.51 8.41 0.50
C ASP A 96 -7.91 7.26 1.45
N THR A 97 -6.96 6.37 1.76
CA THR A 97 -7.26 5.22 2.62
C THR A 97 -7.62 5.66 4.03
N ILE A 98 -8.61 5.00 4.62
CA ILE A 98 -9.00 5.20 6.02
C ILE A 98 -7.82 4.80 6.93
N GLY A 99 -7.19 5.80 7.56
CA GLY A 99 -6.12 5.59 8.53
C GLY A 99 -4.92 6.52 8.31
N ALA A 100 -3.77 6.15 8.89
CA ALA A 100 -2.53 6.93 8.79
C ALA A 100 -1.62 6.46 7.64
N LEU A 101 -2.00 5.41 6.89
CA LEU A 101 -1.18 4.78 5.85
C LEU A 101 -1.65 5.24 4.45
N GLN A 102 -0.74 5.79 3.67
CA GLN A 102 -0.94 6.17 2.28
C GLN A 102 -0.08 5.32 1.36
N LEU A 103 -0.63 4.86 0.24
CA LEU A 103 0.09 4.12 -0.78
C LEU A 103 0.15 4.96 -2.05
N LEU A 104 1.36 5.24 -2.51
CA LEU A 104 1.62 6.09 -3.66
C LEU A 104 2.49 5.36 -4.67
N PRO A 105 2.26 5.49 -5.99
CA PRO A 105 3.21 5.09 -7.01
C PRO A 105 4.62 5.59 -6.70
N GLN A 106 5.65 4.84 -7.09
CA GLN A 106 7.04 5.31 -6.92
C GLN A 106 7.30 6.66 -7.61
N ASN A 107 6.55 6.96 -8.66
CA ASN A 107 6.60 8.23 -9.40
C ASN A 107 5.60 9.29 -8.89
N ALA A 108 4.81 9.01 -7.85
CA ALA A 108 3.87 9.96 -7.29
C ALA A 108 4.48 10.64 -6.07
N ASP A 109 4.62 11.96 -6.14
CA ASP A 109 5.04 12.77 -5.01
C ASP A 109 3.92 12.85 -3.97
N PRO A 110 4.22 12.66 -2.66
CA PRO A 110 3.24 12.82 -1.60
C PRO A 110 2.70 14.26 -1.46
N GLY A 111 3.25 15.22 -2.21
CA GLY A 111 2.85 16.62 -2.24
C GLY A 111 1.95 17.04 -3.40
N THR A 112 1.57 16.14 -4.32
CA THR A 112 0.82 16.53 -5.55
C THR A 112 -0.70 16.44 -5.42
N PHE A 113 -1.23 15.89 -4.32
CA PHE A 113 -2.68 15.97 -4.03
C PHE A 113 -2.99 17.21 -3.20
N ALA A 114 -2.76 18.39 -3.79
CA ALA A 114 -3.34 19.66 -3.34
C ALA A 114 -3.99 20.33 -4.55
N PRO A 115 -5.31 20.53 -4.50
CA PRO A 115 -5.85 21.86 -4.77
C PRO A 115 -6.60 22.44 -3.57
#